data_AF-A0AAE4NZA9-F1
#
_entry.id   AF-A0AAE4NZA9-F1
#
_cell.length_a   1.000
_cell.length_b   1.000
_cell.length_c   1.000
_cell.angle_alpha   90.00
_cell.angle_beta   90.00
_cell.angle_gamma   90.00
#
_symmetry.space_group_name_H-M   'P 1'
#
loop_
_entity.id
_entity.type
_entity.pdbx_description
1 polymer ?
#
loop_
_entity_poly.entity_id
_entity_poly.type
_entity_poly.pdbx_seq_one_letter_code
_entity_poly.pdbx_strand_id
1 'polypeptide(L)'
;MKKQQSIPLMMLAIMVIFAACQRNLDKDLFPNGENLSANAKAQLSPSDTLNDSNVSIIEETPELKTLKENFEKLKKTRQGLARNIDDNDYTLSGNMWAIREMPITIRTGSNGNNPYLRNNGKGKELTFASSGSNFMIKVLPVSSGIPYLLYPFNDESAPVVVGYRNNNPNDKLLMLRSNSNSSLFGASLDFIPAKGYFAIQSNDILGQGPNGWMDIFKYTTQVGSNNKTTMGKYTQSANQHFKIRPDANFTLQSIRFINDYSATLTPASIYKVVRAFTNDSYTNKPYDFLFDEVVNESSYFGEVRNIDIVVDVPQGRMFKAPEVTGGKLFLQPSGESPATLRYLPNQYAQAQRTLRGMLPITTEPRARTQITYSYSVYNVQAEYEVVATYNYKDDIRQVKFIGKWTGQLYVDDLRDEHVYEITYMDSGRKVNGKINNVSKTTRIKLQ
;
A
#
# COMPACT_ATOMS: atom_id res chain seq x y z
N MET A 1 9.28 56.10 41.14
CA MET A 1 10.30 55.10 41.54
C MET A 1 9.94 53.77 40.88
N LYS A 2 10.89 53.21 40.11
CA LYS A 2 10.68 52.11 39.16
C LYS A 2 10.36 50.79 39.88
N LYS A 3 9.29 50.10 39.47
CA LYS A 3 9.03 48.70 39.82
C LYS A 3 9.87 47.81 38.90
N GLN A 4 10.80 47.08 39.50
CA GLN A 4 11.66 46.10 38.86
C GLN A 4 10.88 44.78 38.75
N GLN A 5 10.50 44.40 37.52
CA GLN A 5 9.91 43.11 37.24
C GLN A 5 11.03 42.06 37.16
N SER A 6 10.97 41.07 38.05
CA SER A 6 11.76 39.85 38.01
C SER A 6 11.17 38.90 36.96
N ILE A 7 11.97 38.55 35.96
CA ILE A 7 11.73 37.46 35.01
C ILE A 7 12.13 36.16 35.70
N PRO A 8 11.34 35.08 35.65
CA PRO A 8 11.69 33.83 36.32
C PRO A 8 12.83 33.12 35.58
N LEU A 9 13.75 32.63 36.39
CA LEU A 9 14.97 31.87 36.16
C LEU A 9 14.74 30.49 35.50
N MET A 10 13.93 30.41 34.44
CA MET A 10 13.60 29.15 33.74
C MET A 10 14.08 29.12 32.28
N MET A 11 14.76 30.17 31.81
CA MET A 11 15.29 30.31 30.44
C MET A 11 16.83 30.26 30.36
N LEU A 12 17.52 29.94 31.46
CA LEU A 12 18.99 29.76 31.49
C LEU A 12 19.44 28.30 31.73
N ALA A 13 18.50 27.35 31.78
CA ALA A 13 18.79 25.92 31.89
C ALA A 13 18.84 25.19 30.53
N ILE A 14 18.51 25.87 29.43
CA ILE A 14 18.42 25.25 28.08
C ILE A 14 19.72 25.45 27.26
N MET A 15 20.65 26.31 27.68
CA MET A 15 21.93 26.52 26.97
C MET A 15 23.16 25.80 27.54
N VAL A 16 23.04 25.00 28.61
CA VAL A 16 24.19 24.30 29.22
C VAL A 16 24.19 22.78 28.98
N ILE A 17 23.18 22.22 28.30
CA ILE A 17 23.12 20.77 28.02
C ILE A 17 23.84 20.39 26.71
N PHE A 18 24.38 21.34 25.95
CA PHE A 18 25.15 21.06 24.72
C PHE A 18 26.68 20.94 24.89
N ALA A 19 27.21 20.92 26.13
CA ALA A 19 28.66 20.90 26.36
C ALA A 19 29.15 19.91 27.43
N ALA A 20 28.43 18.81 27.70
CA ALA A 20 28.88 17.81 28.68
C ALA A 20 28.42 16.38 28.36
N CYS A 21 28.91 15.82 27.26
CA CYS A 21 29.12 14.38 27.10
C CYS A 21 30.42 14.12 26.30
N GLN A 22 31.49 14.83 26.63
CA GLN A 22 32.84 14.30 26.50
C GLN A 22 33.16 13.64 27.85
N ARG A 23 32.87 12.35 27.97
CA ARG A 23 33.56 11.50 28.92
C ARG A 23 34.41 10.52 28.12
N ASN A 24 35.70 10.71 28.31
CA ASN A 24 36.84 9.90 27.90
C ASN A 24 36.47 8.43 27.66
N LEU A 25 36.56 8.01 26.40
CA LEU A 25 36.80 6.62 26.02
C LEU A 25 38.07 6.57 25.16
N ASP A 26 39.11 7.28 25.60
CA ASP A 26 40.45 7.15 25.07
C ASP A 26 41.30 6.39 26.07
N LYS A 27 42.07 5.43 25.52
CA LYS A 27 42.91 4.41 26.17
C LYS A 27 42.15 3.14 26.53
N ASP A 28 42.02 2.25 25.52
CA ASP A 28 42.18 0.79 25.65
C ASP A 28 41.94 0.02 24.33
N LEU A 29 41.90 0.70 23.17
CA LEU A 29 41.71 0.05 21.86
C LEU A 29 42.90 0.11 20.89
N PHE A 30 44.11 0.40 21.39
CA PHE A 30 45.31 0.28 20.58
C PHE A 30 46.25 -0.79 21.13
N PRO A 31 46.33 -1.95 20.46
CA PRO A 31 47.59 -2.59 20.18
C PRO A 31 47.95 -2.36 18.71
N ASN A 32 49.05 -1.63 18.53
CA ASN A 32 49.90 -1.56 17.34
C ASN A 32 49.31 -0.88 16.10
N GLY A 33 49.54 0.44 16.05
CA GLY A 33 49.71 1.14 14.79
C GLY A 33 51.04 0.72 14.15
N GLU A 34 50.97 -0.11 13.12
CA GLU A 34 51.94 -0.10 12.03
C GLU A 34 51.24 0.37 10.76
N ASN A 35 51.84 1.37 10.13
CA ASN A 35 51.52 1.84 8.79
C ASN A 35 51.44 0.67 7.83
N LEU A 36 50.30 0.45 7.16
CA LEU A 36 50.28 -0.29 5.90
C LEU A 36 49.51 0.48 4.85
N SER A 37 50.33 1.08 3.99
CA SER A 37 50.05 1.64 2.68
C SER A 37 49.31 0.67 1.78
N ALA A 38 48.64 1.24 0.79
CA ALA A 38 48.19 0.58 -0.42
C ALA A 38 49.27 -0.33 -1.01
N ASN A 39 48.96 -1.63 -1.14
CA ASN A 39 49.34 -2.56 -2.21
C ASN A 39 49.27 -4.00 -1.69
N ALA A 40 48.09 -4.62 -1.70
CA ALA A 40 48.02 -6.07 -1.73
C ALA A 40 48.11 -6.52 -3.20
N LYS A 41 49.35 -6.71 -3.69
CA LYS A 41 49.61 -7.59 -4.83
C LYS A 41 49.24 -9.00 -4.38
N ALA A 42 48.09 -9.50 -4.79
CA ALA A 42 47.80 -10.92 -4.67
C ALA A 42 48.75 -11.67 -5.63
N GLN A 43 49.66 -12.46 -5.05
CA GLN A 43 50.46 -13.43 -5.79
C GLN A 43 49.52 -14.50 -6.37
N LEU A 44 49.51 -14.60 -7.69
CA LEU A 44 48.90 -15.70 -8.43
C LEU A 44 49.67 -17.00 -8.13
N SER A 45 48.96 -18.01 -7.64
CA SER A 45 49.39 -19.40 -7.76
C SER A 45 48.94 -19.92 -9.13
N PRO A 46 49.85 -20.38 -10.01
CA PRO A 46 49.50 -20.74 -11.37
C PRO A 46 49.07 -22.20 -11.43
N SER A 47 47.77 -22.46 -11.37
CA SER A 47 47.15 -23.60 -12.03
C SER A 47 45.64 -23.49 -11.94
N ASP A 48 45.04 -22.68 -12.81
CA ASP A 48 43.62 -22.84 -13.13
C ASP A 48 43.42 -22.72 -14.63
N THR A 49 43.11 -23.86 -15.22
CA THR A 49 42.56 -24.03 -16.55
C THR A 49 41.31 -23.18 -16.73
N LEU A 50 41.40 -22.21 -17.65
CA LEU A 50 40.34 -21.69 -18.53
C LEU A 50 38.89 -21.78 -18.02
N ASN A 51 38.43 -20.71 -17.36
CA ASN A 51 37.01 -20.32 -17.38
C ASN A 51 36.92 -18.82 -17.63
N ASP A 52 36.44 -18.46 -18.82
CA ASP A 52 36.27 -17.08 -19.31
C ASP A 52 35.03 -16.40 -18.67
N SER A 53 34.99 -16.39 -17.33
CA SER A 53 33.98 -15.66 -16.55
C SER A 53 34.62 -14.47 -15.85
N ASN A 54 34.33 -13.26 -16.35
CA ASN A 54 34.81 -11.98 -15.80
C ASN A 54 34.18 -11.58 -14.45
N VAL A 55 33.52 -12.51 -13.76
CA VAL A 55 32.82 -12.28 -12.49
C VAL A 55 33.11 -13.41 -11.51
N SER A 56 33.14 -13.07 -10.23
CA SER A 56 33.38 -14.02 -9.13
C SER A 56 32.38 -13.81 -8.00
N ILE A 57 32.13 -14.86 -7.21
CA ILE A 57 31.21 -14.83 -6.06
C ILE A 57 31.94 -14.18 -4.88
N ILE A 58 31.23 -13.38 -4.07
CA ILE A 58 31.79 -12.87 -2.82
C ILE A 58 31.79 -13.96 -1.75
N GLU A 59 32.92 -14.15 -1.10
CA GLU A 59 33.08 -15.06 0.04
C GLU A 59 33.09 -14.29 1.37
N GLU A 60 32.84 -14.99 2.48
CA GLU A 60 32.84 -14.37 3.80
C GLU A 60 34.27 -14.17 4.29
N THR A 61 34.71 -12.92 4.37
CA THR A 61 36.04 -12.56 4.90
C THR A 61 35.98 -12.15 6.37
N PRO A 62 37.12 -12.20 7.11
CA PRO A 62 37.19 -11.70 8.48
C PRO A 62 36.75 -10.24 8.63
N GLU A 63 37.11 -9.37 7.69
CA GLU A 63 36.75 -7.95 7.70
C GLU A 63 35.24 -7.77 7.59
N LEU A 64 34.57 -8.59 6.76
CA LEU A 64 33.12 -8.55 6.64
C LEU A 64 32.43 -9.03 7.92
N LYS A 65 33.00 -10.02 8.63
CA LYS A 65 32.49 -10.45 9.95
C LYS A 65 32.58 -9.31 10.96
N THR A 66 33.72 -8.62 11.03
CA THR A 66 33.87 -7.42 11.87
C THR A 66 32.87 -6.33 11.49
N LEU A 67 32.62 -6.13 10.19
CA LEU A 67 31.65 -5.15 9.71
C LEU A 67 30.21 -5.51 10.11
N LYS A 68 29.85 -6.80 10.08
CA LYS A 68 28.55 -7.31 10.56
C LYS A 68 28.37 -7.06 12.06
N GLU A 69 29.39 -7.34 12.87
CA GLU A 69 29.35 -7.06 14.31
C GLU A 69 29.16 -5.57 14.60
N ASN A 70 29.89 -4.71 13.87
CA ASN A 70 29.75 -3.26 14.00
C ASN A 70 28.37 -2.77 13.55
N PHE A 71 27.80 -3.35 12.50
CA PHE A 71 26.45 -3.04 12.05
C PHE A 71 25.39 -3.38 13.12
N GLU A 72 25.52 -4.52 13.80
CA GLU A 72 24.60 -4.88 14.88
C GLU A 72 24.77 -3.97 16.11
N LYS A 73 26.00 -3.54 16.44
CA LYS A 73 26.23 -2.51 17.47
C LYS A 73 25.55 -1.19 17.11
N LEU A 74 25.72 -0.71 15.87
CA LEU A 74 25.06 0.51 15.39
C LEU A 74 23.53 0.42 15.49
N LYS A 75 22.95 -0.72 15.12
CA LYS A 75 21.50 -0.93 15.15
C LYS A 75 20.95 -0.78 16.56
N LYS A 76 21.63 -1.34 17.56
CA LYS A 76 21.27 -1.17 18.98
C LYS A 76 21.36 0.29 19.43
N THR A 77 22.38 1.01 18.99
CA THR A 77 22.54 2.45 19.31
C THR A 77 21.46 3.32 18.66
N ARG A 78 20.99 2.96 17.45
CA ARG A 78 19.95 3.72 16.71
C ARG A 78 18.51 3.38 17.11
N GLN A 79 18.28 2.29 17.85
CA GLN A 79 16.93 1.88 18.29
C GLN A 79 16.22 2.88 19.22
N GLY A 80 16.89 3.95 19.68
CA GLY A 80 16.29 5.06 20.43
C GLY A 80 15.61 6.14 19.58
N LEU A 81 15.66 6.06 18.24
CA LEU A 81 15.03 7.02 17.33
C LEU A 81 13.97 6.30 16.47
N ALA A 82 12.75 6.84 16.51
CA ALA A 82 11.49 6.25 16.05
C ALA A 82 11.56 5.48 14.71
N ARG A 83 10.98 4.27 14.69
CA ARG A 83 10.52 3.64 13.45
C ARG A 83 9.28 4.42 12.99
N ASN A 84 9.36 5.09 11.84
CA ASN A 84 8.15 5.55 11.16
C ASN A 84 7.33 4.30 10.78
N ILE A 85 6.17 4.14 11.41
CA ILE A 85 5.26 3.01 11.23
C ILE A 85 4.53 3.09 9.87
N ASP A 86 4.56 4.26 9.22
CA ASP A 86 3.76 4.57 8.02
C ASP A 86 4.26 3.92 6.71
N ASP A 87 5.47 3.33 6.68
CA ASP A 87 6.03 2.71 5.47
C ASP A 87 5.95 1.16 5.46
N ASN A 88 5.38 0.54 6.49
CA ASN A 88 5.26 -0.92 6.57
C ASN A 88 3.97 -1.41 5.92
N ASP A 89 4.08 -1.92 4.69
CA ASP A 89 3.09 -2.83 4.12
C ASP A 89 3.07 -4.13 4.94
N TYR A 90 2.18 -4.18 5.92
CA TYR A 90 2.01 -5.34 6.80
C TYR A 90 1.47 -6.59 6.06
N THR A 91 0.97 -6.43 4.84
CA THR A 91 0.55 -7.56 4.01
C THR A 91 1.72 -8.17 3.23
N LEU A 92 2.87 -7.48 3.18
CA LEU A 92 4.01 -7.89 2.36
C LEU A 92 4.50 -9.30 2.70
N SER A 93 4.81 -9.58 3.96
CA SER A 93 5.36 -10.89 4.36
C SER A 93 4.41 -12.03 4.03
N GLY A 94 3.10 -11.84 4.28
CA GLY A 94 2.06 -12.80 3.92
C GLY A 94 1.95 -12.99 2.42
N ASN A 95 2.01 -11.92 1.64
CA ASN A 95 1.95 -11.99 0.17
C ASN A 95 3.22 -12.63 -0.43
N MET A 96 4.41 -12.32 0.10
CA MET A 96 5.68 -12.96 -0.28
C MET A 96 5.64 -14.46 -0.01
N TRP A 97 5.09 -14.86 1.13
CA TRP A 97 4.85 -16.27 1.45
C TRP A 97 3.86 -16.91 0.48
N ALA A 98 2.78 -16.22 0.13
CA ALA A 98 1.77 -16.73 -0.80
C ALA A 98 2.33 -17.01 -2.20
N ILE A 99 3.22 -16.13 -2.69
CA ILE A 99 3.84 -16.26 -4.02
C ILE A 99 5.11 -17.13 -4.04
N ARG A 100 5.50 -17.72 -2.90
CA ARG A 100 6.70 -18.56 -2.82
C ARG A 100 6.62 -19.71 -3.82
N GLU A 101 7.75 -20.01 -4.44
CA GLU A 101 7.92 -21.09 -5.42
C GLU A 101 7.02 -20.98 -6.66
N MET A 102 6.32 -19.86 -6.84
CA MET A 102 5.59 -19.55 -8.07
C MET A 102 6.53 -18.88 -9.07
N PRO A 103 6.25 -19.00 -10.39
CA PRO A 103 6.99 -18.24 -11.39
C PRO A 103 6.71 -16.75 -11.18
N ILE A 104 7.78 -15.97 -11.06
CA ILE A 104 7.73 -14.51 -10.93
C ILE A 104 8.62 -13.86 -11.97
N THR A 105 8.24 -12.66 -12.39
CA THR A 105 9.11 -11.75 -13.14
C THR A 105 9.50 -10.58 -12.26
N ILE A 106 10.71 -10.07 -12.47
CA ILE A 106 11.22 -8.87 -11.79
C ILE A 106 11.45 -7.82 -12.86
N ARG A 107 10.86 -6.64 -12.67
CA ARG A 107 11.00 -5.51 -13.60
C ARG A 107 11.42 -4.24 -12.89
N THR A 108 12.04 -3.32 -13.62
CA THR A 108 12.36 -1.95 -13.17
C THR A 108 11.62 -0.93 -14.02
N GLY A 109 11.25 0.20 -13.42
CA GLY A 109 10.71 1.34 -14.15
C GLY A 109 11.78 2.23 -14.78
N SER A 110 13.05 2.07 -14.41
CA SER A 110 14.10 3.01 -14.80
C SER A 110 14.88 2.62 -16.07
N ASN A 111 14.58 1.45 -16.64
CA ASN A 111 15.23 0.95 -17.85
C ASN A 111 14.19 0.67 -18.95
N GLY A 112 13.68 1.72 -19.60
CA GLY A 112 12.47 1.69 -20.43
C GLY A 112 12.43 0.56 -21.48
N ASN A 113 13.43 0.45 -22.34
CA ASN A 113 13.45 -0.57 -23.41
C ASN A 113 13.83 -1.97 -22.91
N ASN A 114 14.47 -2.06 -21.74
CA ASN A 114 14.95 -3.30 -21.16
C ASN A 114 14.52 -3.40 -19.69
N PRO A 115 13.21 -3.48 -19.40
CA PRO A 115 12.77 -3.33 -18.03
C PRO A 115 12.88 -4.62 -17.21
N TYR A 116 13.12 -5.78 -17.84
CA TYR A 116 13.04 -7.06 -17.15
C TYR A 116 14.39 -7.63 -16.76
N LEU A 117 14.48 -8.17 -15.54
CA LEU A 117 15.65 -8.92 -15.10
C LEU A 117 15.77 -10.24 -15.87
N ARG A 118 16.97 -10.52 -16.36
CA ARG A 118 17.30 -11.66 -17.22
C ARG A 118 18.42 -12.49 -16.60
N ASN A 119 18.18 -13.79 -16.57
CA ASN A 119 19.17 -14.81 -16.27
C ASN A 119 19.97 -15.15 -17.53
N ASN A 120 21.30 -15.12 -17.43
CA ASN A 120 22.23 -15.42 -18.52
C ASN A 120 22.89 -16.80 -18.41
N GLY A 121 22.56 -17.58 -17.37
CA GLY A 121 23.12 -18.88 -17.08
C GLY A 121 24.00 -18.89 -15.83
N LYS A 122 24.35 -20.11 -15.36
CA LYS A 122 25.17 -20.33 -14.17
C LYS A 122 26.54 -19.68 -14.29
N GLY A 123 27.01 -19.06 -13.21
CA GLY A 123 28.29 -18.35 -13.15
C GLY A 123 28.32 -17.00 -13.88
N LYS A 124 27.17 -16.49 -14.37
CA LYS A 124 27.10 -15.25 -15.15
C LYS A 124 26.30 -14.16 -14.43
N GLU A 125 26.64 -12.91 -14.69
CA GLU A 125 25.91 -11.74 -14.18
C GLU A 125 24.45 -11.73 -14.68
N LEU A 126 23.54 -11.26 -13.82
CA LEU A 126 22.19 -10.91 -14.21
C LEU A 126 22.20 -9.55 -14.89
N THR A 127 21.37 -9.43 -15.93
CA THR A 127 21.25 -8.21 -16.75
C THR A 127 19.78 -7.84 -16.92
N PHE A 128 19.53 -6.69 -17.52
CA PHE A 128 18.21 -6.25 -17.91
C PHE A 128 18.01 -6.39 -19.43
N ALA A 129 16.81 -6.80 -19.85
CA ALA A 129 16.47 -7.01 -21.25
C ALA A 129 14.99 -6.67 -21.53
N SER A 130 14.64 -6.58 -22.81
CA SER A 130 13.25 -6.39 -23.27
C SER A 130 12.34 -7.57 -22.90
N SER A 131 12.91 -8.76 -22.73
CA SER A 131 12.24 -9.97 -22.25
C SER A 131 12.93 -10.52 -21.00
N GLY A 132 12.17 -10.80 -19.95
CA GLY A 132 12.67 -11.30 -18.67
C GLY A 132 12.85 -12.81 -18.60
N SER A 133 13.48 -13.25 -17.51
CA SER A 133 13.44 -14.65 -17.09
C SER A 133 12.44 -14.82 -15.94
N ASN A 134 11.89 -16.03 -15.83
CA ASN A 134 11.10 -16.41 -14.66
C ASN A 134 12.02 -16.84 -13.52
N PHE A 135 11.80 -16.25 -12.37
CA PHE A 135 12.44 -16.60 -11.11
C PHE A 135 11.41 -17.21 -10.15
N MET A 136 11.88 -17.74 -9.03
CA MET A 136 11.07 -18.14 -7.90
C MET A 136 11.69 -17.59 -6.62
N ILE A 137 10.84 -17.28 -5.64
CA ILE A 137 11.28 -16.95 -4.28
C ILE A 137 11.15 -18.19 -3.41
N LYS A 138 12.21 -18.54 -2.69
CA LYS A 138 12.17 -19.52 -1.60
C LYS A 138 12.26 -18.81 -0.26
N VAL A 139 11.42 -19.25 0.67
CA VAL A 139 11.41 -18.80 2.05
C VAL A 139 11.86 -19.97 2.92
N LEU A 140 13.01 -19.81 3.57
CA LEU A 140 13.55 -20.83 4.47
C LEU A 140 12.92 -20.72 5.87
N PRO A 141 13.04 -21.77 6.71
CA PRO A 141 12.68 -21.66 8.12
C PRO A 141 13.39 -20.47 8.77
N VAL A 142 12.71 -19.81 9.72
CA VAL A 142 13.23 -18.61 10.41
C VAL A 142 14.60 -18.86 11.07
N SER A 143 14.86 -20.10 11.50
CA SER A 143 16.15 -20.52 12.08
C SER A 143 17.34 -20.37 11.14
N SER A 144 17.12 -20.28 9.83
CA SER A 144 18.19 -20.05 8.85
C SER A 144 18.76 -18.63 8.88
N GLY A 145 18.01 -17.66 9.43
CA GLY A 145 18.38 -16.25 9.38
C GLY A 145 18.35 -15.61 7.98
N ILE A 146 17.87 -16.33 6.96
CA ILE A 146 17.76 -15.87 5.57
C ILE A 146 16.30 -15.52 5.28
N PRO A 147 15.97 -14.25 4.99
CA PRO A 147 14.59 -13.85 4.69
C PRO A 147 14.09 -14.46 3.38
N TYR A 148 14.84 -14.26 2.30
CA TYR A 148 14.46 -14.75 0.97
C TYR A 148 15.67 -15.22 0.18
N LEU A 149 15.47 -16.29 -0.59
CA LEU A 149 16.37 -16.71 -1.66
C LEU A 149 15.65 -16.54 -2.99
N LEU A 150 16.40 -16.12 -4.01
CA LEU A 150 15.91 -16.00 -5.38
C LEU A 150 16.59 -17.04 -6.25
N TYR A 151 15.80 -17.81 -6.99
CA TYR A 151 16.28 -18.83 -7.93
C TYR A 151 15.65 -18.63 -9.30
N PRO A 152 16.26 -19.09 -10.39
CA PRO A 152 15.53 -19.34 -11.63
C PRO A 152 14.39 -20.33 -11.38
N PHE A 153 13.21 -20.11 -11.98
CA PHE A 153 12.00 -20.89 -11.69
C PHE A 153 12.13 -22.41 -11.97
N ASN A 154 13.02 -22.83 -12.85
CA ASN A 154 13.23 -24.25 -13.18
C ASN A 154 14.62 -24.76 -12.77
N ASP A 155 15.37 -24.01 -11.97
CA ASP A 155 16.72 -24.39 -11.54
C ASP A 155 16.98 -23.96 -10.10
N GLU A 156 16.62 -24.84 -9.17
CA GLU A 156 16.87 -24.64 -7.74
C GLU A 156 18.32 -24.94 -7.34
N SER A 157 19.13 -25.43 -8.27
CA SER A 157 20.51 -25.78 -8.01
C SER A 157 21.41 -24.54 -8.02
N ALA A 158 20.94 -23.37 -8.46
CA ALA A 158 21.78 -22.18 -8.51
C ALA A 158 21.01 -20.95 -7.98
N PRO A 159 21.24 -20.53 -6.72
CA PRO A 159 20.67 -19.29 -6.24
C PRO A 159 21.27 -18.08 -6.96
N VAL A 160 20.51 -17.00 -6.98
CA VAL A 160 21.02 -15.66 -7.26
C VAL A 160 21.85 -15.20 -6.07
N VAL A 161 23.07 -14.74 -6.34
CA VAL A 161 24.03 -14.32 -5.33
C VAL A 161 24.65 -12.98 -5.67
N VAL A 162 25.23 -12.33 -4.67
CA VAL A 162 26.09 -11.17 -4.88
C VAL A 162 27.48 -11.63 -5.32
N GLY A 163 27.92 -11.12 -6.46
CA GLY A 163 29.28 -11.25 -6.97
C GLY A 163 29.93 -9.91 -7.21
N TYR A 164 31.10 -9.94 -7.84
CA TYR A 164 31.83 -8.76 -8.29
C TYR A 164 32.46 -8.99 -9.66
N ARG A 165 32.76 -7.91 -10.38
CA ARG A 165 33.51 -8.01 -11.65
C ARG A 165 35.01 -8.11 -11.37
N ASN A 166 35.69 -9.07 -11.99
CA ASN A 166 37.10 -9.34 -11.72
C ASN A 166 38.01 -8.15 -12.06
N ASN A 167 37.62 -7.34 -13.05
CA ASN A 167 38.32 -6.11 -13.43
C ASN A 167 38.06 -4.93 -12.48
N ASN A 168 37.03 -5.00 -11.62
CA ASN A 168 36.75 -4.02 -10.58
C ASN A 168 36.01 -4.68 -9.40
N PRO A 169 36.72 -5.22 -8.40
CA PRO A 169 36.11 -5.92 -7.26
C PRO A 169 35.18 -5.07 -6.38
N ASN A 170 35.25 -3.73 -6.49
CA ASN A 170 34.34 -2.83 -5.80
C ASN A 170 32.95 -2.74 -6.47
N ASP A 171 32.85 -3.17 -7.72
CA ASP A 171 31.63 -3.17 -8.51
C ASP A 171 30.86 -4.47 -8.29
N LYS A 172 30.01 -4.44 -7.26
CA LYS A 172 29.18 -5.57 -6.85
C LYS A 172 27.95 -5.67 -7.73
N LEU A 173 27.48 -6.89 -7.97
CA LEU A 173 26.38 -7.20 -8.88
C LEU A 173 25.61 -8.44 -8.45
N LEU A 174 24.45 -8.66 -9.07
CA LEU A 174 23.74 -9.94 -8.94
C LEU A 174 24.19 -10.89 -10.05
N MET A 175 24.46 -12.14 -9.69
CA MET A 175 24.81 -13.20 -10.64
C MET A 175 24.12 -14.50 -10.27
N LEU A 176 24.04 -15.41 -11.23
CA LEU A 176 23.65 -16.77 -10.93
C LEU A 176 24.87 -17.56 -10.46
N ARG A 177 24.72 -18.30 -9.36
CA ARG A 177 25.79 -19.16 -8.86
C ARG A 177 26.17 -20.24 -9.88
N SER A 178 27.45 -20.62 -9.91
CA SER A 178 27.97 -21.67 -10.79
C SER A 178 27.74 -23.09 -10.26
N ASN A 179 27.90 -23.31 -8.94
CA ASN A 179 27.85 -24.62 -8.29
C ASN A 179 26.68 -24.74 -7.28
N SER A 180 26.01 -25.88 -7.25
CA SER A 180 24.81 -26.13 -6.45
C SER A 180 25.00 -26.52 -5.00
N ASN A 181 26.21 -26.96 -4.63
CA ASN A 181 26.48 -27.52 -3.30
C ASN A 181 27.30 -26.59 -2.39
N SER A 182 27.24 -25.27 -2.59
CA SER A 182 28.02 -24.31 -1.81
C SER A 182 27.18 -23.51 -0.80
N SER A 183 27.85 -22.97 0.22
CA SER A 183 27.27 -22.12 1.28
C SER A 183 26.29 -21.07 0.72
N LEU A 184 25.13 -20.87 1.36
CA LEU A 184 24.15 -19.84 0.95
C LEU A 184 24.62 -18.39 1.17
N PHE A 185 25.84 -18.19 1.67
CA PHE A 185 26.43 -16.88 1.80
C PHE A 185 26.41 -16.10 0.47
N GLY A 186 25.99 -14.83 0.53
CA GLY A 186 25.82 -13.96 -0.62
C GLY A 186 24.48 -14.15 -1.35
N ALA A 187 23.70 -15.19 -1.00
CA ALA A 187 22.38 -15.46 -1.55
C ALA A 187 21.25 -14.86 -0.69
N SER A 188 21.54 -14.43 0.54
CA SER A 188 20.50 -13.91 1.44
C SER A 188 20.03 -12.53 0.98
N LEU A 189 18.79 -12.47 0.51
CA LEU A 189 18.15 -11.25 0.02
C LEU A 189 17.02 -10.79 0.95
N ASP A 190 16.79 -9.49 0.97
CA ASP A 190 15.63 -8.83 1.55
C ASP A 190 14.95 -7.95 0.50
N PHE A 191 13.62 -7.82 0.62
CA PHE A 191 12.80 -6.99 -0.27
C PHE A 191 12.22 -5.84 0.54
N ILE A 192 12.87 -4.67 0.45
CA ILE A 192 12.49 -3.50 1.24
C ILE A 192 11.37 -2.75 0.50
N PRO A 193 10.19 -2.51 1.13
CA PRO A 193 9.11 -1.73 0.52
C PRO A 193 9.56 -0.34 0.08
N ALA A 194 9.07 0.11 -1.08
CA ALA A 194 9.38 1.41 -1.68
C ALA A 194 8.16 1.97 -2.45
N LYS A 195 7.06 2.26 -1.74
CA LYS A 195 5.84 2.93 -2.25
C LYS A 195 5.36 2.41 -3.62
N GLY A 196 5.00 1.13 -3.67
CA GLY A 196 4.55 0.46 -4.91
C GLY A 196 5.64 -0.29 -5.67
N TYR A 197 6.85 -0.28 -5.12
CA TYR A 197 8.03 -1.00 -5.59
C TYR A 197 8.75 -1.66 -4.40
N PHE A 198 9.85 -2.35 -4.71
CA PHE A 198 10.82 -2.86 -3.73
C PHE A 198 12.24 -2.51 -4.11
N ALA A 199 13.08 -2.39 -3.11
CA ALA A 199 14.52 -2.48 -3.25
C ALA A 199 14.98 -3.91 -2.91
N ILE A 200 15.85 -4.49 -3.76
CA ILE A 200 16.44 -5.81 -3.54
C ILE A 200 17.77 -5.63 -2.83
N GLN A 201 17.81 -5.96 -1.54
CA GLN A 201 18.97 -5.72 -0.66
C GLN A 201 19.61 -7.03 -0.24
N SER A 202 20.94 -7.07 -0.18
CA SER A 202 21.67 -8.21 0.39
C SER A 202 21.72 -8.12 1.91
N ASN A 203 21.47 -9.23 2.60
CA ASN A 203 21.67 -9.33 4.04
C ASN A 203 23.09 -9.73 4.44
N ASP A 204 23.80 -10.41 3.55
CA ASP A 204 25.14 -10.94 3.84
C ASP A 204 26.24 -9.92 3.59
N ILE A 205 26.04 -9.05 2.58
CA ILE A 205 27.09 -8.17 2.09
C ILE A 205 26.86 -6.74 2.59
N LEU A 206 27.83 -6.28 3.38
CA LEU A 206 27.89 -4.92 3.93
C LEU A 206 28.98 -4.11 3.23
N GLY A 207 28.76 -2.80 3.17
CA GLY A 207 29.71 -1.80 2.75
C GLY A 207 29.89 -0.75 3.84
N GLN A 208 30.98 -0.01 3.74
CA GLN A 208 31.29 1.11 4.63
C GLN A 208 31.47 2.37 3.79
N GLY A 209 30.76 3.43 4.16
CA GLY A 209 30.86 4.74 3.53
C GLY A 209 31.97 5.60 4.13
N PRO A 210 32.11 6.84 3.63
CA PRO A 210 33.19 7.75 4.04
C PRO A 210 33.22 8.07 5.54
N ASN A 211 32.08 7.99 6.23
CA ASN A 211 31.98 8.27 7.68
C ASN A 211 32.36 7.07 8.56
N GLY A 212 33.09 6.10 8.01
CA GLY A 212 33.65 4.97 8.76
C GLY A 212 32.59 4.14 9.48
N TRP A 213 32.84 3.82 10.75
CA TRP A 213 31.98 2.92 11.53
C TRP A 213 30.56 3.45 11.74
N MET A 214 30.29 4.73 11.52
CA MET A 214 28.94 5.33 11.61
C MET A 214 28.13 5.21 10.31
N ASP A 215 28.76 4.81 9.19
CA ASP A 215 28.13 4.67 7.89
C ASP A 215 28.35 3.28 7.31
N ILE A 216 27.80 2.28 8.00
CA ILE A 216 27.74 0.90 7.51
C ILE A 216 26.36 0.68 6.88
N PHE A 217 26.33 0.10 5.68
CA PHE A 217 25.10 -0.14 4.93
C PHE A 217 25.09 -1.52 4.27
N LYS A 218 23.89 -2.01 3.98
CA LYS A 218 23.67 -3.21 3.16
C LYS A 218 23.62 -2.85 1.68
N TYR A 219 24.26 -3.65 0.84
CA TYR A 219 24.26 -3.43 -0.60
C TYR A 219 22.86 -3.67 -1.19
N THR A 220 22.42 -2.72 -2.00
CA THR A 220 21.11 -2.73 -2.66
C THR A 220 21.30 -2.70 -4.17
N THR A 221 20.57 -3.57 -4.86
CA THR A 221 20.63 -3.72 -6.32
C THR A 221 20.16 -2.45 -7.01
N GLN A 222 20.79 -2.10 -8.11
CA GLN A 222 20.39 -1.01 -8.98
C GLN A 222 20.65 -1.32 -10.45
N VAL A 223 19.94 -0.61 -11.32
CA VAL A 223 20.22 -0.59 -12.76
C VAL A 223 21.50 0.20 -13.00
N GLY A 224 22.52 -0.48 -13.51
CA GLY A 224 23.77 0.12 -13.96
C GLY A 224 23.81 0.36 -15.47
N SER A 225 24.95 0.86 -15.94
CA SER A 225 25.21 1.10 -17.36
C SER A 225 25.10 -0.18 -18.19
N ASN A 226 24.79 -0.04 -19.49
CA ASN A 226 24.71 -1.15 -20.45
C ASN A 226 23.77 -2.29 -20.01
N ASN A 227 22.64 -1.94 -19.36
CA ASN A 227 21.64 -2.87 -18.85
C ASN A 227 22.20 -3.87 -17.83
N LYS A 228 23.30 -3.56 -17.14
CA LYS A 228 23.87 -4.47 -16.14
C LYS A 228 23.27 -4.23 -14.76
N THR A 229 23.31 -5.26 -13.92
CA THR A 229 23.08 -5.05 -12.49
C THR A 229 24.35 -4.49 -11.84
N THR A 230 24.17 -3.54 -10.94
CA THR A 230 25.20 -3.10 -9.98
C THR A 230 24.57 -3.01 -8.59
N MET A 231 25.37 -2.82 -7.55
CA MET A 231 24.86 -2.65 -6.19
C MET A 231 25.54 -1.50 -5.48
N GLY A 232 24.78 -0.79 -4.64
CA GLY A 232 25.28 0.34 -3.85
C GLY A 232 24.47 0.58 -2.58
N LYS A 233 24.76 1.69 -1.89
CA LYS A 233 23.97 2.14 -0.75
C LYS A 233 22.55 2.48 -1.20
N TYR A 234 21.54 2.09 -0.43
CA TYR A 234 20.16 2.45 -0.74
C TYR A 234 19.95 3.96 -0.57
N THR A 235 19.56 4.63 -1.65
CA THR A 235 19.32 6.08 -1.70
C THR A 235 17.89 6.41 -2.12
N GLN A 236 17.00 5.40 -2.21
CA GLN A 236 15.63 5.53 -2.71
C GLN A 236 15.55 6.08 -4.15
N SER A 237 16.63 5.87 -4.92
CA SER A 237 16.65 6.25 -6.34
C SER A 237 15.73 5.34 -7.15
N ALA A 238 15.10 5.88 -8.20
CA ALA A 238 14.29 5.10 -9.12
C ALA A 238 15.06 3.91 -9.75
N ASN A 239 16.38 4.02 -9.89
CA ASN A 239 17.24 2.94 -10.38
C ASN A 239 17.36 1.74 -9.41
N GLN A 240 16.94 1.92 -8.16
CA GLN A 240 16.93 0.88 -7.11
C GLN A 240 15.53 0.31 -6.87
N HIS A 241 14.52 0.75 -7.64
CA HIS A 241 13.14 0.32 -7.48
C HIS A 241 12.76 -0.73 -8.52
N PHE A 242 12.26 -1.85 -8.02
CA PHE A 242 11.86 -3.02 -8.79
C PHE A 242 10.43 -3.41 -8.43
N LYS A 243 9.75 -4.08 -9.36
CA LYS A 243 8.42 -4.64 -9.15
C LYS A 243 8.45 -6.14 -9.41
N ILE A 244 7.92 -6.90 -8.46
CA ILE A 244 7.74 -8.35 -8.59
C ILE A 244 6.34 -8.60 -9.11
N ARG A 245 6.21 -9.40 -10.16
CA ARG A 245 4.92 -9.84 -10.69
C ARG A 245 4.90 -11.37 -10.77
N PRO A 246 4.05 -12.05 -9.98
CA PRO A 246 3.75 -13.45 -10.19
C PRO A 246 3.10 -13.67 -11.55
N ASP A 247 3.48 -14.76 -12.22
CA ASP A 247 2.80 -15.26 -13.42
C ASP A 247 1.58 -16.08 -13.01
N ALA A 248 0.65 -15.41 -12.34
CA ALA A 248 -0.60 -15.97 -11.84
C ALA A 248 -1.64 -14.87 -11.65
N ASN A 249 -2.90 -15.21 -11.91
CA ASN A 249 -4.04 -14.34 -11.61
C ASN A 249 -4.79 -14.88 -10.41
N PHE A 250 -4.88 -14.06 -9.36
CA PHE A 250 -5.60 -14.41 -8.15
C PHE A 250 -7.08 -14.07 -8.29
N THR A 251 -7.97 -14.96 -7.90
CA THR A 251 -9.41 -14.71 -7.90
C THR A 251 -9.82 -13.98 -6.62
N LEU A 252 -10.46 -12.82 -6.76
CA LEU A 252 -11.01 -12.05 -5.64
C LEU A 252 -12.01 -12.89 -4.85
N GLN A 253 -11.83 -13.01 -3.54
CA GLN A 253 -12.75 -13.72 -2.65
C GLN A 253 -13.65 -12.77 -1.87
N SER A 254 -13.07 -11.76 -1.22
CA SER A 254 -13.83 -10.85 -0.37
C SER A 254 -13.20 -9.46 -0.29
N ILE A 255 -14.05 -8.51 0.06
CA ILE A 255 -13.69 -7.15 0.42
C ILE A 255 -14.41 -6.85 1.73
N ARG A 256 -13.66 -6.31 2.69
CA ARG A 256 -14.20 -5.92 3.99
C ARG A 256 -13.69 -4.53 4.35
N PHE A 257 -14.62 -3.63 4.68
CA PHE A 257 -14.26 -2.36 5.29
C PHE A 257 -13.79 -2.60 6.72
N ILE A 258 -12.67 -1.99 7.07
CA ILE A 258 -12.01 -2.17 8.35
C ILE A 258 -11.81 -0.80 9.02
N ASN A 259 -11.48 -0.85 10.31
CA ASN A 259 -11.00 0.29 11.07
C ASN A 259 -11.99 1.47 11.11
N ASP A 260 -13.06 1.32 11.91
CA ASP A 260 -14.08 2.35 12.14
C ASP A 260 -13.47 3.69 12.64
N TYR A 261 -12.31 3.64 13.33
CA TYR A 261 -11.63 4.84 13.84
C TYR A 261 -11.00 5.71 12.75
N SER A 262 -10.58 5.11 11.64
CA SER A 262 -9.99 5.83 10.49
C SER A 262 -11.03 6.31 9.48
N ALA A 263 -12.26 5.81 9.58
CA ALA A 263 -13.31 6.10 8.64
C ALA A 263 -13.82 7.54 8.83
N THR A 264 -14.06 8.23 7.72
CA THR A 264 -14.55 9.61 7.72
C THR A 264 -15.88 9.71 6.99
N LEU A 265 -16.76 10.52 7.57
CA LEU A 265 -18.06 10.87 7.02
C LEU A 265 -18.15 12.39 6.98
N THR A 266 -18.23 12.95 5.78
CA THR A 266 -18.26 14.41 5.58
C THR A 266 -19.50 14.80 4.78
N PRO A 267 -20.33 15.73 5.26
CA PRO A 267 -21.45 16.26 4.48
C PRO A 267 -20.94 16.89 3.19
N ALA A 268 -21.59 16.62 2.06
CA ALA A 268 -21.22 17.14 0.74
C ALA A 268 -22.26 18.11 0.20
N SER A 269 -23.53 17.69 0.09
CA SER A 269 -24.62 18.50 -0.47
C SER A 269 -26.00 17.95 -0.10
N ILE A 270 -27.06 18.65 -0.48
CA ILE A 270 -28.44 18.14 -0.43
C ILE A 270 -28.90 17.87 -1.86
N TYR A 271 -29.33 16.64 -2.13
CA TYR A 271 -29.92 16.24 -3.41
C TYR A 271 -31.45 16.34 -3.33
N LYS A 272 -32.08 16.99 -4.31
CA LYS A 272 -33.51 17.29 -4.28
C LYS A 272 -34.23 16.61 -5.44
N VAL A 273 -35.33 15.94 -5.14
CA VAL A 273 -36.22 15.30 -6.12
C VAL A 273 -37.60 15.93 -6.02
N VAL A 274 -38.16 16.35 -7.15
CA VAL A 274 -39.47 16.99 -7.21
C VAL A 274 -40.48 16.04 -7.85
N ARG A 275 -41.65 15.91 -7.22
CA ARG A 275 -42.82 15.20 -7.76
C ARG A 275 -44.06 16.06 -7.58
N ALA A 276 -45.04 15.92 -8.45
CA ALA A 276 -46.29 16.66 -8.37
C ALA A 276 -47.49 15.77 -8.69
N PHE A 277 -48.60 16.05 -8.03
CA PHE A 277 -49.90 15.43 -8.28
C PHE A 277 -50.98 16.51 -8.36
N THR A 278 -51.96 16.31 -9.23
CA THR A 278 -53.10 17.22 -9.39
C THR A 278 -54.37 16.51 -8.96
N ASN A 279 -55.05 17.06 -7.96
CA ASN A 279 -56.38 16.63 -7.55
C ASN A 279 -57.42 17.55 -8.19
N ASP A 280 -58.01 17.09 -9.28
CA ASP A 280 -59.06 17.76 -10.05
C ASP A 280 -60.45 17.66 -9.42
N SER A 281 -60.62 16.75 -8.46
CA SER A 281 -61.88 16.55 -7.74
C SER A 281 -62.15 17.67 -6.73
N TYR A 282 -63.41 17.76 -6.30
CA TYR A 282 -63.86 18.68 -5.26
C TYR A 282 -63.74 18.10 -3.84
N THR A 283 -63.05 16.96 -3.68
CA THR A 283 -62.84 16.29 -2.39
C THR A 283 -61.35 16.03 -2.13
N ASN A 284 -60.96 15.93 -0.86
CA ASN A 284 -59.60 15.49 -0.49
C ASN A 284 -59.31 14.08 -1.02
N LYS A 285 -58.09 13.85 -1.51
CA LYS A 285 -57.69 12.54 -2.08
C LYS A 285 -56.34 12.08 -1.51
N PRO A 286 -56.25 10.87 -0.92
CA PRO A 286 -54.97 10.30 -0.52
C PRO A 286 -54.12 9.99 -1.76
N TYR A 287 -52.83 10.27 -1.68
CA TYR A 287 -51.87 9.98 -2.74
C TYR A 287 -50.47 9.73 -2.15
N ASP A 288 -49.83 8.66 -2.63
CA ASP A 288 -48.48 8.30 -2.21
C ASP A 288 -47.47 8.87 -3.20
N PHE A 289 -46.70 9.86 -2.76
CA PHE A 289 -45.59 10.40 -3.55
C PHE A 289 -44.40 9.44 -3.45
N LEU A 290 -44.08 8.78 -4.56
CA LEU A 290 -42.91 7.90 -4.68
C LEU A 290 -41.71 8.68 -5.25
N PHE A 291 -40.57 8.54 -4.58
CA PHE A 291 -39.29 9.13 -4.96
C PHE A 291 -38.30 8.02 -5.23
N ASP A 292 -38.25 7.60 -6.49
CA ASP A 292 -37.56 6.43 -7.03
C ASP A 292 -36.40 6.81 -7.97
N GLU A 293 -35.76 7.94 -7.70
CA GLU A 293 -34.75 8.52 -8.59
C GLU A 293 -33.49 7.65 -8.67
N VAL A 294 -32.96 7.44 -9.87
CA VAL A 294 -31.70 6.71 -10.07
C VAL A 294 -30.54 7.69 -10.04
N VAL A 295 -29.65 7.53 -9.06
CA VAL A 295 -28.44 8.33 -8.91
C VAL A 295 -27.20 7.50 -9.21
N ASN A 296 -26.11 8.18 -9.61
CA ASN A 296 -24.81 7.57 -9.78
C ASN A 296 -23.97 7.83 -8.54
N GLU A 297 -23.64 6.77 -7.80
CA GLU A 297 -22.69 6.82 -6.69
C GLU A 297 -21.29 6.57 -7.22
N SER A 298 -20.39 7.51 -6.96
CA SER A 298 -18.96 7.33 -7.26
C SER A 298 -18.31 6.43 -6.21
N SER A 299 -17.42 5.55 -6.67
CA SER A 299 -16.66 4.64 -5.82
C SER A 299 -15.24 4.52 -6.35
N TYR A 300 -14.25 4.58 -5.46
CA TYR A 300 -12.84 4.44 -5.81
C TYR A 300 -12.12 3.63 -4.74
N PHE A 301 -11.44 2.56 -5.17
CA PHE A 301 -10.65 1.67 -4.33
C PHE A 301 -9.16 2.02 -4.51
N GLY A 302 -8.62 2.91 -3.68
CA GLY A 302 -7.21 3.32 -3.77
C GLY A 302 -6.28 2.33 -3.09
N GLU A 303 -5.27 1.84 -3.81
CA GLU A 303 -4.29 0.85 -3.32
C GLU A 303 -2.87 1.16 -3.79
N VAL A 304 -1.91 1.02 -2.88
CA VAL A 304 -0.49 0.98 -3.21
C VAL A 304 0.01 -0.44 -2.94
N ARG A 305 0.22 -1.21 -4.01
CA ARG A 305 0.72 -2.59 -3.91
C ARG A 305 2.20 -2.62 -4.25
N ASN A 306 3.01 -3.10 -3.31
CA ASN A 306 4.44 -3.29 -3.60
C ASN A 306 4.65 -4.48 -4.56
N ILE A 307 3.87 -5.57 -4.42
CA ILE A 307 3.85 -6.70 -5.38
C ILE A 307 2.76 -6.45 -6.43
N ASP A 308 3.09 -6.63 -7.71
CA ASP A 308 2.18 -6.47 -8.85
C ASP A 308 1.28 -7.69 -9.06
N ILE A 309 0.45 -8.00 -8.07
CA ILE A 309 -0.46 -9.15 -8.14
C ILE A 309 -1.68 -8.79 -8.96
N VAL A 310 -1.97 -9.58 -9.99
CA VAL A 310 -3.19 -9.46 -10.79
C VAL A 310 -4.34 -10.11 -10.02
N VAL A 311 -5.46 -9.38 -9.92
CA VAL A 311 -6.66 -9.85 -9.23
C VAL A 311 -7.82 -9.88 -10.21
N ASP A 312 -8.32 -11.07 -10.51
CA ASP A 312 -9.49 -11.32 -11.32
C ASP A 312 -10.75 -11.21 -10.47
N VAL A 313 -11.70 -10.40 -10.92
CA VAL A 313 -13.00 -10.22 -10.26
C VAL A 313 -14.02 -11.12 -10.97
N PRO A 314 -14.61 -12.10 -10.27
CA PRO A 314 -15.66 -12.93 -10.86
C PRO A 314 -16.80 -12.10 -11.45
N GLN A 315 -17.29 -12.53 -12.62
CA GLN A 315 -18.39 -11.87 -13.34
C GLN A 315 -19.60 -11.63 -12.41
N GLY A 316 -20.15 -10.41 -12.45
CA GLY A 316 -21.31 -10.02 -11.64
C GLY A 316 -21.06 -9.89 -10.14
N ARG A 317 -19.83 -10.13 -9.64
CA ARG A 317 -19.54 -10.00 -8.20
C ARG A 317 -19.59 -8.53 -7.79
N MET A 318 -20.51 -8.22 -6.88
CA MET A 318 -20.68 -6.92 -6.24
C MET A 318 -20.55 -7.04 -4.73
N PHE A 319 -20.21 -5.93 -4.09
CA PHE A 319 -20.02 -5.82 -2.65
C PHE A 319 -20.96 -4.79 -2.05
N LYS A 320 -21.30 -4.96 -0.76
CA LYS A 320 -22.11 -3.97 -0.06
C LYS A 320 -21.24 -2.76 0.30
N ALA A 321 -21.76 -1.55 0.10
CA ALA A 321 -21.12 -0.32 0.56
C ALA A 321 -21.31 -0.11 2.07
N PRO A 322 -20.46 0.69 2.72
CA PRO A 322 -20.78 1.24 4.03
C PRO A 322 -22.13 1.96 4.01
N GLU A 323 -22.81 1.98 5.15
CA GLU A 323 -24.14 2.54 5.30
C GLU A 323 -24.11 3.76 6.23
N VAL A 324 -24.98 4.74 5.99
CA VAL A 324 -25.12 5.89 6.87
C VAL A 324 -26.55 5.96 7.35
N THR A 325 -26.72 5.95 8.67
CA THR A 325 -28.03 5.96 9.32
C THR A 325 -27.99 6.92 10.50
N GLY A 326 -28.90 7.91 10.51
CA GLY A 326 -28.96 8.93 11.56
C GLY A 326 -27.66 9.73 11.70
N GLY A 327 -27.01 10.06 10.58
CA GLY A 327 -25.74 10.79 10.57
C GLY A 327 -24.52 10.01 11.07
N LYS A 328 -24.64 8.70 11.29
CA LYS A 328 -23.54 7.81 11.69
C LYS A 328 -23.18 6.85 10.56
N LEU A 329 -21.87 6.66 10.36
CA LEU A 329 -21.33 5.71 9.39
C LEU A 329 -21.21 4.31 10.02
N PHE A 330 -21.63 3.29 9.27
CA PHE A 330 -21.52 1.88 9.61
C PHE A 330 -20.75 1.17 8.49
N LEU A 331 -19.55 0.65 8.80
CA LEU A 331 -18.73 -0.06 7.82
C LEU A 331 -19.27 -1.45 7.49
N GLN A 332 -20.05 -2.04 8.40
CA GLN A 332 -20.78 -3.28 8.18
C GLN A 332 -22.25 -2.95 7.87
N PRO A 333 -22.64 -2.98 6.59
CA PRO A 333 -24.00 -2.65 6.18
C PRO A 333 -24.99 -3.73 6.63
N SER A 334 -26.27 -3.37 6.67
CA SER A 334 -27.33 -4.29 7.08
C SER A 334 -27.41 -5.55 6.17
N GLY A 335 -28.00 -6.62 6.70
CA GLY A 335 -28.26 -7.85 5.95
C GLY A 335 -29.08 -7.63 4.68
N GLU A 336 -29.99 -6.65 4.70
CA GLU A 336 -30.93 -6.34 3.63
C GLU A 336 -30.37 -5.36 2.59
N SER A 337 -29.28 -4.65 2.91
CA SER A 337 -28.66 -3.69 2.00
C SER A 337 -28.15 -4.39 0.73
N PRO A 338 -28.51 -3.92 -0.48
CA PRO A 338 -28.06 -4.54 -1.73
C PRO A 338 -26.55 -4.35 -1.93
N ALA A 339 -25.94 -5.30 -2.64
CA ALA A 339 -24.56 -5.16 -3.09
C ALA A 339 -24.50 -4.27 -4.34
N THR A 340 -23.87 -3.11 -4.24
CA THR A 340 -23.82 -2.08 -5.30
C THR A 340 -22.39 -1.74 -5.73
N LEU A 341 -21.39 -2.07 -4.92
CA LEU A 341 -20.00 -1.71 -5.20
C LEU A 341 -19.35 -2.71 -6.14
N ARG A 342 -18.72 -2.19 -7.19
CA ARG A 342 -17.83 -2.94 -8.06
C ARG A 342 -16.39 -2.64 -7.67
N TYR A 343 -15.62 -3.70 -7.42
CA TYR A 343 -14.20 -3.56 -7.14
C TYR A 343 -13.40 -3.36 -8.41
N LEU A 344 -12.87 -2.15 -8.59
CA LEU A 344 -11.95 -1.77 -9.65
C LEU A 344 -10.78 -1.01 -8.98
N PRO A 345 -9.68 -1.69 -8.64
CA PRO A 345 -8.59 -1.06 -7.90
C PRO A 345 -7.95 0.05 -8.72
N ASN A 346 -7.72 1.21 -8.07
CA ASN A 346 -7.17 2.44 -8.65
C ASN A 346 -7.93 2.96 -9.88
N GLN A 347 -9.23 2.68 -9.97
CA GLN A 347 -10.12 3.19 -11.02
C GLN A 347 -11.42 3.69 -10.41
N TYR A 348 -11.97 4.76 -10.96
CA TYR A 348 -13.30 5.22 -10.58
C TYR A 348 -14.37 4.32 -11.18
N ALA A 349 -15.25 3.83 -10.32
CA ALA A 349 -16.49 3.17 -10.71
C ALA A 349 -17.66 4.11 -10.43
N GLN A 350 -18.67 4.04 -11.30
CA GLN A 350 -19.98 4.62 -11.06
C GLN A 350 -20.96 3.46 -10.89
N ALA A 351 -21.73 3.47 -9.80
CA ALA A 351 -22.78 2.51 -9.56
C ALA A 351 -24.13 3.22 -9.58
N GLN A 352 -25.07 2.70 -10.35
CA GLN A 352 -26.44 3.18 -10.30
C GLN A 352 -27.11 2.66 -9.04
N ARG A 353 -27.72 3.57 -8.28
CA ARG A 353 -28.54 3.25 -7.12
C ARG A 353 -29.88 3.94 -7.27
N THR A 354 -30.95 3.17 -7.09
CA THR A 354 -32.30 3.73 -6.98
C THR A 354 -32.51 4.21 -5.55
N LEU A 355 -32.71 5.52 -5.38
CA LEU A 355 -33.20 6.08 -4.13
C LEU A 355 -34.63 5.61 -3.92
N ARG A 356 -35.03 5.36 -2.66
CA ARG A 356 -36.39 4.92 -2.34
C ARG A 356 -36.94 5.78 -1.21
N GLY A 357 -37.78 6.75 -1.56
CA GLY A 357 -38.56 7.54 -0.61
C GLY A 357 -40.05 7.41 -0.89
N MET A 358 -40.88 7.51 0.14
CA MET A 358 -42.34 7.51 0.03
C MET A 358 -42.94 8.50 1.03
N LEU A 359 -43.80 9.40 0.54
CA LEU A 359 -44.59 10.31 1.38
C LEU A 359 -46.08 10.14 1.10
N PRO A 360 -46.84 9.50 2.01
CA PRO A 360 -48.29 9.45 1.92
C PRO A 360 -48.88 10.82 2.31
N ILE A 361 -49.57 11.48 1.38
CA ILE A 361 -50.13 12.82 1.58
C ILE A 361 -51.61 12.84 1.16
N THR A 362 -52.45 13.48 1.97
CA THR A 362 -53.82 13.83 1.55
C THR A 362 -53.79 15.12 0.77
N THR A 363 -54.10 15.04 -0.52
CA THR A 363 -54.06 16.18 -1.46
C THR A 363 -55.39 16.94 -1.44
N GLU A 364 -55.29 18.27 -1.41
CA GLU A 364 -56.45 19.17 -1.32
C GLU A 364 -57.29 19.15 -2.60
N PRO A 365 -58.61 19.38 -2.52
CA PRO A 365 -59.47 19.48 -3.68
C PRO A 365 -59.06 20.64 -4.57
N ARG A 366 -59.28 20.47 -5.87
CA ARG A 366 -59.04 21.52 -6.87
C ARG A 366 -57.66 22.15 -6.77
N ALA A 367 -56.63 21.35 -6.48
CA ALA A 367 -55.27 21.82 -6.28
C ALA A 367 -54.20 20.92 -6.91
N ARG A 368 -53.08 21.53 -7.28
CA ARG A 368 -51.84 20.83 -7.65
C ARG A 368 -50.88 20.89 -6.47
N THR A 369 -50.51 19.73 -5.93
CA THR A 369 -49.52 19.58 -4.86
C THR A 369 -48.19 19.16 -5.46
N GLN A 370 -47.14 19.93 -5.21
CA GLN A 370 -45.77 19.63 -5.56
C GLN A 370 -44.95 19.40 -4.29
N ILE A 371 -44.16 18.33 -4.27
CA ILE A 371 -43.30 17.96 -3.16
C ILE A 371 -41.85 17.96 -3.63
N THR A 372 -40.99 18.62 -2.85
CA THR A 372 -39.53 18.56 -2.98
C THR A 372 -38.99 17.68 -1.85
N TYR A 373 -38.57 16.48 -2.19
CA TYR A 373 -37.91 15.53 -1.30
C TYR A 373 -36.41 15.80 -1.29
N SER A 374 -35.77 15.69 -0.13
CA SER A 374 -34.37 16.07 0.09
C SER A 374 -33.61 14.87 0.66
N TYR A 375 -32.48 14.53 0.04
CA TYR A 375 -31.53 13.51 0.52
C TYR A 375 -30.23 14.20 0.94
N SER A 376 -29.60 13.72 2.01
CA SER A 376 -28.22 14.10 2.33
C SER A 376 -27.27 13.37 1.39
N VAL A 377 -26.27 14.08 0.90
CA VAL A 377 -25.14 13.50 0.17
C VAL A 377 -23.91 13.58 1.07
N TYR A 378 -23.27 12.44 1.29
CA TYR A 378 -22.06 12.34 2.09
C TYR A 378 -20.88 11.84 1.26
N ASN A 379 -19.71 12.40 1.51
CA ASN A 379 -18.45 11.80 1.07
C ASN A 379 -17.92 10.93 2.21
N VAL A 380 -17.66 9.67 1.89
CA VAL A 380 -17.17 8.66 2.82
C VAL A 380 -15.77 8.23 2.43
N GLN A 381 -14.91 8.06 3.43
CA GLN A 381 -13.65 7.35 3.25
C GLN A 381 -13.52 6.28 4.31
N ALA A 382 -13.06 5.09 3.92
CA ALA A 382 -12.86 3.97 4.84
C ALA A 382 -11.67 3.12 4.39
N GLU A 383 -10.93 2.56 5.33
CA GLU A 383 -9.95 1.52 5.02
C GLU A 383 -10.67 0.21 4.67
N TYR A 384 -10.07 -0.58 3.79
CA TYR A 384 -10.60 -1.90 3.43
C TYR A 384 -9.49 -2.93 3.25
N GLU A 385 -9.84 -4.18 3.55
CA GLU A 385 -9.03 -5.36 3.28
C GLU A 385 -9.64 -6.13 2.10
N VAL A 386 -8.79 -6.54 1.16
CA VAL A 386 -9.11 -7.42 0.05
C VAL A 386 -8.44 -8.76 0.29
N VAL A 387 -9.17 -9.84 0.03
CA VAL A 387 -8.63 -11.20 0.01
C VAL A 387 -8.80 -11.79 -1.37
N ALA A 388 -7.73 -12.34 -1.94
CA ALA A 388 -7.78 -13.08 -3.19
C ALA A 388 -7.01 -14.40 -3.08
N THR A 389 -7.38 -15.40 -3.88
CA THR A 389 -6.78 -16.74 -3.82
C THR A 389 -6.39 -17.27 -5.19
N TYR A 390 -5.42 -18.17 -5.21
CA TYR A 390 -4.97 -18.87 -6.41
C TYR A 390 -4.62 -20.31 -6.06
N ASN A 391 -5.14 -21.27 -6.84
CA ASN A 391 -4.80 -22.68 -6.68
C ASN A 391 -3.45 -22.93 -7.36
N TYR A 392 -2.44 -23.28 -6.57
CA TYR A 392 -1.10 -23.60 -7.08
C TYR A 392 -0.72 -25.00 -6.63
N LYS A 393 -0.64 -25.94 -7.58
CA LYS A 393 -0.50 -27.37 -7.30
C LYS A 393 -1.64 -27.81 -6.36
N ASP A 394 -1.33 -28.43 -5.23
CA ASP A 394 -2.29 -28.93 -4.24
C ASP A 394 -2.57 -27.93 -3.09
N ASP A 395 -2.12 -26.68 -3.20
CA ASP A 395 -2.28 -25.66 -2.16
C ASP A 395 -3.08 -24.44 -2.66
N ILE A 396 -3.89 -23.87 -1.77
CA ILE A 396 -4.62 -22.62 -2.01
C ILE A 396 -3.76 -21.48 -1.47
N ARG A 397 -3.14 -20.72 -2.38
CA ARG A 397 -2.37 -19.53 -2.02
C ARG A 397 -3.34 -18.37 -1.79
N GLN A 398 -3.16 -17.65 -0.68
CA GLN A 398 -3.98 -16.50 -0.32
C GLN A 398 -3.14 -15.24 -0.22
N VAL A 399 -3.60 -14.16 -0.86
CA VAL A 399 -2.99 -12.83 -0.79
C VAL A 399 -3.98 -11.84 -0.19
N LYS A 400 -3.44 -10.80 0.44
CA LYS A 400 -4.19 -9.73 1.08
C LYS A 400 -3.71 -8.37 0.61
N PHE A 401 -4.63 -7.44 0.40
CA PHE A 401 -4.31 -6.04 0.12
C PHE A 401 -5.09 -5.14 1.04
N ILE A 402 -4.51 -4.00 1.38
CA ILE A 402 -5.20 -2.98 2.15
C ILE A 402 -5.16 -1.70 1.34
N GLY A 403 -6.29 -1.01 1.33
CA GLY A 403 -6.39 0.27 0.67
C GLY A 403 -7.33 1.20 1.39
N LYS A 404 -7.53 2.37 0.78
CA LYS A 404 -8.51 3.36 1.19
C LYS A 404 -9.59 3.50 0.13
N TRP A 405 -10.81 3.20 0.50
CA TRP A 405 -11.98 3.37 -0.34
C TRP A 405 -12.54 4.77 -0.13
N THR A 406 -12.99 5.40 -1.22
CA THR A 406 -13.74 6.65 -1.17
C THR A 406 -15.02 6.48 -1.95
N GLY A 407 -16.14 6.92 -1.38
CA GLY A 407 -17.42 6.88 -2.07
C GLY A 407 -18.30 8.07 -1.73
N GLN A 408 -19.32 8.28 -2.56
CA GLN A 408 -20.37 9.25 -2.31
C GLN A 408 -21.68 8.50 -2.08
N LEU A 409 -22.34 8.77 -0.96
CA LEU A 409 -23.58 8.09 -0.56
C LEU A 409 -24.74 9.07 -0.46
N TYR A 410 -25.90 8.66 -0.97
CA TYR A 410 -27.16 9.39 -0.84
C TYR A 410 -28.01 8.74 0.26
N VAL A 411 -28.44 9.55 1.22
CA VAL A 411 -29.04 9.09 2.48
C VAL A 411 -30.35 9.82 2.72
N ASP A 412 -31.36 9.06 3.12
CA ASP A 412 -32.67 9.57 3.52
C ASP A 412 -32.71 9.84 5.04
N ASP A 413 -32.06 10.92 5.47
CA ASP A 413 -32.01 11.34 6.87
C ASP A 413 -32.46 12.79 7.12
N LEU A 414 -32.94 13.48 6.08
CA LEU A 414 -33.44 14.86 6.12
C LEU A 414 -34.95 14.96 6.24
N ARG A 415 -35.54 14.22 7.19
CA ARG A 415 -37.01 14.09 7.33
C ARG A 415 -37.75 15.42 7.52
N ASP A 416 -37.09 16.43 8.10
CA ASP A 416 -37.69 17.75 8.39
C ASP A 416 -37.30 18.85 7.37
N GLU A 417 -36.65 18.47 6.26
CA GLU A 417 -36.23 19.41 5.20
C GLU A 417 -36.98 19.21 3.88
N HIS A 418 -37.99 18.34 3.84
CA HIS A 418 -38.88 18.23 2.69
C HIS A 418 -39.82 19.44 2.64
N VAL A 419 -40.17 19.90 1.43
CA VAL A 419 -40.97 21.12 1.22
C VAL A 419 -42.13 20.81 0.28
N TYR A 420 -43.28 21.43 0.52
CA TYR A 420 -44.42 21.37 -0.39
C TYR A 420 -44.77 22.75 -0.97
N GLU A 421 -45.35 22.75 -2.17
CA GLU A 421 -46.05 23.87 -2.78
C GLU A 421 -47.42 23.38 -3.28
N ILE A 422 -48.50 24.05 -2.87
CA ILE A 422 -49.85 23.81 -3.34
C ILE A 422 -50.28 25.00 -4.18
N THR A 423 -50.77 24.74 -5.39
CA THR A 423 -51.39 25.74 -6.26
C THR A 423 -52.87 25.40 -6.44
N TYR A 424 -53.76 26.27 -5.98
CA TYR A 424 -55.20 26.10 -6.15
C TYR A 424 -55.62 26.47 -7.57
N MET A 425 -56.32 25.58 -8.25
CA MET A 425 -56.69 25.74 -9.66
C MET A 425 -57.70 26.86 -9.87
N ASP A 426 -58.63 27.04 -8.92
CA ASP A 426 -59.75 27.98 -9.09
C ASP A 426 -59.35 29.43 -8.80
N SER A 427 -58.29 29.66 -8.00
CA SER A 427 -57.84 31.01 -7.60
C SER A 427 -56.43 31.37 -8.04
N GLY A 428 -55.63 30.40 -8.48
CA GLY A 428 -54.20 30.56 -8.71
C GLY A 428 -53.38 30.81 -7.43
N ARG A 429 -54.01 30.80 -6.25
CA ARG A 429 -53.33 31.01 -4.96
C ARG A 429 -52.28 29.92 -4.75
N LYS A 430 -51.12 30.34 -4.25
CA LYS A 430 -50.03 29.45 -3.86
C LYS A 430 -49.84 29.42 -2.35
N VAL A 431 -49.56 28.23 -1.82
CA VAL A 431 -49.18 27.99 -0.42
C VAL A 431 -47.95 27.10 -0.42
N ASN A 432 -46.95 27.43 0.38
CA ASN A 432 -45.76 26.61 0.54
C ASN A 432 -45.40 26.43 2.02
N GLY A 433 -44.63 25.39 2.31
CA GLY A 433 -44.21 25.11 3.68
C GLY A 433 -43.27 23.92 3.78
N LYS A 434 -42.66 23.75 4.96
CA LYS A 434 -41.93 22.54 5.28
C LYS A 434 -42.90 21.41 5.62
N ILE A 435 -42.58 20.21 5.16
CA ILE A 435 -43.17 18.97 5.63
C ILE A 435 -42.39 18.58 6.88
N ASN A 436 -42.57 19.35 7.96
CA ASN A 436 -42.24 18.82 9.28
C ASN A 436 -43.20 17.65 9.48
N ASN A 437 -42.69 16.47 9.87
CA ASN A 437 -43.47 15.27 10.21
C ASN A 437 -44.97 15.56 10.31
N VAL A 438 -45.76 15.03 9.38
CA VAL A 438 -47.21 15.24 9.26
C VAL A 438 -47.89 15.02 10.62
N SER A 439 -47.93 16.13 11.36
CA SER A 439 -48.72 16.52 12.52
C SER A 439 -48.53 15.79 13.87
N LYS A 440 -48.21 16.60 14.89
CA LYS A 440 -48.75 16.47 16.25
C LYS A 440 -50.24 16.89 16.34
N THR A 441 -50.96 17.02 15.22
CA THR A 441 -52.31 17.62 15.18
C THR A 441 -53.28 16.98 14.16
N THR A 442 -52.92 15.90 13.48
CA THR A 442 -53.77 15.16 12.54
C THR A 442 -53.35 13.69 12.54
N ARG A 443 -54.00 12.88 13.38
CA ARG A 443 -53.71 11.45 13.55
C ARG A 443 -53.53 10.73 12.20
N ILE A 444 -52.29 10.42 11.84
CA ILE A 444 -51.96 9.33 10.92
C ILE A 444 -51.44 8.20 11.81
N LYS A 445 -52.26 7.16 11.94
CA LYS A 445 -51.81 5.89 12.55
C LYS A 445 -50.97 5.16 11.52
N LEU A 446 -49.70 4.96 11.83
CA LEU A 446 -48.85 4.00 11.13
C LEU A 446 -49.08 2.63 11.79
N GLN A 447 -49.50 1.64 11.00
CA GLN A 447 -49.40 0.21 11.32
C GLN A 447 -48.15 -0.34 10.65
#